data_AF-A0A8T5H9J3-F1
#
_entry.id   AF-A0A8T5H9J3-F1
#
_cell.length_a   1.000
_cell.length_b   1.000
_cell.length_c   1.000
_cell.angle_alpha   90.00
_cell.angle_beta   90.00
_cell.angle_gamma   90.00
#
_symmetry.space_group_name_H-M   'P 1'
#
loop_
_entity.id
_entity.type
_entity.pdbx_description
1 polymer ?
#
loop_
_entity_poly.entity_id
_entity_poly.type
_entity_poly.pdbx_seq_one_letter_code
_entity_poly.pdbx_strand_id
1 'polypeptide(L)' 'STRKKTADKIGTPIFALAKYEKIYRITIPIGGAGLILITTELDVNVNEIVDKTLEIRNEYVKNL' A
#
# COMPACT_ATOMS: atom_id res chain seq x y z
N SER A 1 -9.19 11.59 12.79
CA SER A 1 -8.03 11.79 11.90
C SER A 1 -8.43 12.64 10.70
N THR A 2 -7.64 13.67 10.37
CA THR A 2 -7.83 14.59 9.22
C THR A 2 -8.02 13.85 7.89
N ARG A 3 -7.43 12.65 7.75
CA ARG A 3 -7.57 11.78 6.57
C ARG A 3 -9.03 11.37 6.29
N LYS A 4 -9.80 11.03 7.33
CA LYS A 4 -11.22 10.61 7.17
C LYS A 4 -12.13 11.74 6.69
N LYS A 5 -11.79 12.99 7.01
CA LYS A 5 -12.58 14.17 6.62
C LYS A 5 -12.27 14.69 5.22
N THR A 6 -11.21 14.19 4.59
CA THR A 6 -10.70 14.68 3.29
C THR A 6 -10.76 13.61 2.21
N ALA A 7 -11.10 12.37 2.55
CA ALA A 7 -11.21 11.26 1.60
C ALA A 7 -12.16 11.59 0.44
N ASP A 8 -13.25 12.31 0.70
CA ASP A 8 -14.19 12.74 -0.35
C ASP A 8 -13.58 13.74 -1.35
N LYS A 9 -12.45 14.38 -0.99
CA LYS A 9 -11.73 15.35 -1.83
C LYS A 9 -10.49 14.78 -2.52
N ILE A 10 -9.83 13.78 -1.92
CA ILE A 10 -8.54 13.26 -2.39
C ILE A 10 -8.55 11.76 -2.69
N GLY A 11 -9.68 11.09 -2.48
CA GLY A 11 -9.85 9.65 -2.65
C GLY A 11 -9.45 8.81 -1.43
N THR A 12 -9.77 7.52 -1.53
CA THR A 12 -9.39 6.49 -0.55
C THR A 12 -7.91 6.13 -0.71
N PRO A 13 -7.14 5.97 0.39
CA PRO A 13 -5.72 5.63 0.30
C PRO A 13 -5.50 4.25 -0.36
N ILE A 14 -4.59 4.19 -1.33
CA ILE A 14 -4.22 2.95 -2.04
C ILE A 14 -3.11 2.20 -1.30
N PHE A 15 -2.08 2.92 -0.86
CA PHE A 15 -0.98 2.41 -0.04
C PHE A 15 -0.34 3.55 0.76
N ALA A 16 0.49 3.21 1.74
CA ALA A 16 1.37 4.15 2.42
C ALA A 16 2.83 3.71 2.27
N LEU A 17 3.73 4.68 2.14
CA LEU A 17 5.17 4.46 2.08
C LEU A 17 5.85 5.19 3.23
N ALA A 18 6.73 4.50 3.94
CA ALA A 18 7.71 5.10 4.82
C ALA A 18 9.11 4.82 4.27
N LYS A 19 9.91 5.87 4.09
CA LYS A 19 11.34 5.76 3.78
C LYS A 19 12.12 5.91 5.08
N TYR A 20 12.94 4.92 5.39
CA TYR A 20 13.96 4.98 6.43
C TYR A 20 15.33 5.18 5.76
N GLU A 21 16.34 5.46 6.57
CA GLU A 21 17.72 5.64 6.06
C GLU A 21 18.25 4.44 5.28
N LYS A 22 17.71 3.24 5.52
CA LYS A 22 18.24 1.98 4.94
C LYS A 22 17.22 1.12 4.22
N ILE A 23 15.93 1.43 4.34
CA ILE A 23 14.85 0.60 3.79
C ILE A 23 13.65 1.46 3.37
N TYR A 24 12.83 0.91 2.49
CA TYR A 24 11.44 1.30 2.33
C TYR A 24 10.52 0.34 3.09
N ARG A 25 9.46 0.87 3.68
CA ARG A 25 8.33 0.09 4.20
C ARG A 25 7.05 0.52 3.49
N ILE A 26 6.46 -0.40 2.75
CA ILE A 26 5.21 -0.22 2.02
C ILE A 26 4.10 -0.89 2.83
N THR A 27 2.97 -0.21 3.01
CA THR A 27 1.77 -0.73 3.67
C THR A 27 0.60 -0.65 2.71
N ILE A 28 0.05 -1.79 2.34
CA ILE A 28 -1.11 -1.90 1.44
C ILE A 28 -2.27 -2.52 2.23
N PRO A 29 -3.46 -1.90 2.27
CA PRO A 29 -4.64 -2.52 2.87
C PRO A 29 -5.13 -3.68 1.98
N ILE A 30 -5.54 -4.77 2.63
CA ILE A 30 -6.40 -5.81 2.05
C ILE A 30 -7.74 -5.71 2.76
N GLY A 31 -8.86 -5.85 2.06
CA GLY A 31 -10.21 -5.51 2.57
C GLY A 31 -10.49 -5.92 4.03
N GLY A 32 -11.31 -5.15 4.73
CA GLY A 32 -11.55 -5.32 6.16
C GLY A 32 -10.40 -4.74 7.00
N ALA A 33 -9.77 -5.56 7.85
CA ALA A 33 -8.72 -5.15 8.78
C ALA A 33 -7.31 -5.67 8.43
N GLY A 34 -7.15 -6.37 7.29
CA GLY A 34 -5.87 -6.96 6.90
C GLY A 34 -4.91 -5.96 6.26
N LEU A 35 -3.60 -6.25 6.36
CA LEU A 35 -2.54 -5.45 5.77
C LEU A 35 -1.49 -6.34 5.09
N ILE A 36 -0.97 -5.88 3.95
CA ILE A 36 0.29 -6.34 3.35
C ILE A 36 1.38 -5.35 3.77
N LEU A 37 2.46 -5.87 4.33
CA LEU A 37 3.64 -5.11 4.74
C LEU A 37 4.84 -5.61 3.95
N ILE A 38 5.45 -4.73 3.17
CA ILE A 38 6.64 -5.04 2.39
C ILE A 38 7.78 -4.18 2.89
N THR A 39 8.90 -4.81 3.21
CA THR A 39 10.16 -4.13 3.53
C THR A 39 11.17 -4.47 2.45
N THR A 40 11.87 -3.46 1.96
CA THR A 40 12.83 -3.61 0.86
C THR A 40 13.97 -2.61 1.02
N GLU A 41 15.08 -2.86 0.34
CA GLU A 41 16.24 -1.97 0.30
C GLU A 41 15.95 -0.68 -0.49
N LEU A 42 16.90 0.25 -0.52
CA LEU A 42 16.67 1.56 -1.12
C LEU A 42 16.81 1.59 -2.65
N ASP A 43 17.52 0.63 -3.23
CA ASP A 43 17.80 0.56 -4.66
C ASP A 43 16.73 -0.27 -5.40
N VAL A 44 15.46 0.13 -5.24
CA VAL A 44 14.34 -0.57 -5.84
C VAL A 44 13.30 0.40 -6.40
N ASN A 45 12.56 -0.06 -7.40
CA ASN A 45 11.39 0.64 -7.90
C ASN A 45 10.17 0.32 -7.03
N VAL A 46 9.91 1.19 -6.04
CA VAL A 46 8.78 1.04 -5.12
C VAL A 46 7.44 1.00 -5.85
N ASN A 47 7.27 1.79 -6.93
CA ASN A 47 6.01 1.82 -7.67
C ASN A 47 5.75 0.50 -8.39
N GLU A 48 6.77 -0.10 -9.01
CA GLU A 48 6.63 -1.40 -9.67
C GLU A 48 6.27 -2.51 -8.68
N ILE A 49 6.88 -2.49 -7.49
CA ILE A 49 6.53 -3.43 -6.40
C ILE A 49 5.07 -3.25 -5.98
N VAL A 50 4.64 -1.99 -5.80
CA VAL A 50 3.25 -1.68 -5.45
C VAL A 50 2.31 -2.17 -6.54
N ASP A 51 2.55 -1.84 -7.80
CA ASP A 51 1.66 -2.21 -8.91
C ASP A 51 1.47 -3.72 -9.02
N LYS A 52 2.57 -4.49 -8.99
CA LYS A 52 2.52 -5.96 -8.98
C LYS A 52 1.81 -6.52 -7.75
N THR A 53 2.02 -5.92 -6.58
CA THR A 53 1.33 -6.34 -5.35
C THR A 53 -0.17 -6.06 -5.43
N LEU A 54 -0.58 -4.92 -6.00
CA LEU A 54 -1.98 -4.57 -6.17
C LEU A 54 -2.65 -5.50 -7.19
N GLU A 55 -1.97 -5.87 -8.27
CA GLU A 55 -2.45 -6.85 -9.27
C GLU A 55 -2.78 -8.19 -8.59
N ILE A 56 -1.80 -8.77 -7.90
CA ILE A 56 -1.97 -10.04 -7.16
C ILE A 56 -3.07 -9.91 -6.10
N ARG A 57 -3.03 -8.86 -5.28
CA ARG A 57 -4.06 -8.63 -4.25
C ARG A 57 -5.46 -8.57 -4.88
N ASN A 58 -5.62 -7.84 -5.98
CA ASN A 58 -6.93 -7.67 -6.61
C ASN A 58 -7.46 -8.97 -7.23
N GLU A 59 -6.58 -9.87 -7.67
CA GLU A 59 -6.94 -11.22 -8.11
C GLU A 59 -7.56 -12.03 -6.97
N TYR A 60 -6.92 -12.03 -5.79
CA TYR A 60 -7.36 -12.86 -4.66
C TYR A 60 -8.43 -12.22 -3.77
N VAL A 61 -8.48 -10.89 -3.66
CA VAL A 61 -9.47 -10.18 -2.82
C VAL A 61 -10.88 -10.24 -3.41
N LYS A 62 -11.05 -10.44 -4.72
CA LYS A 62 -12.38 -10.68 -5.30
C LYS A 62 -13.06 -11.94 -4.78
N ASN A 63 -12.29 -12.84 -4.16
CA ASN A 63 -12.76 -14.14 -3.66
C ASN A 63 -12.82 -14.20 -2.11
N LEU A 64 -12.62 -13.07 -1.42
CA LEU A 64 -12.72 -12.91 0.03
C LEU A 64 -13.99 -12.12 0.39
#